data_AF-A0A922XL17-F1
#
_entry.id   AF-A0A922XL17-F1
#
_cell.length_a   1.000
_cell.length_b   1.000
_cell.length_c   1.000
_cell.angle_alpha   90.00
_cell.angle_beta   90.00
_cell.angle_gamma   90.00
#
_symmetry.space_group_name_H-M   'P 1'
#
loop_
_entity.id
_entity.type
_entity.pdbx_description
1 polymer ?
#
loop_
_entity_poly.entity_id
_entity_poly.type
_entity_poly.pdbx_seq_one_letter_code
_entity_poly.pdbx_strand_id
1 'polypeptide(L)'
;MKSRAKHVMRKRIWPILVSSGSAVLIGITYFIPSIQDQWDRYQSRQIIERYVELGNDFSKEENYVMAQQAYSRAFELSEEKRLDIEIKRMRAKVNQIYVDLAYGVQPPDSLAEIDFQYLLHMLDQEKDKMERAEIITTYSLYVSHLKRPAEAEKMIREAIELNPNNPFTYVSLGTIMYDAGRKREAQQAYEKAIAMDPHNFDAHYYLAHLFNEQHKMTEAAIEFEKAIAIDSTDADSHQQLDSIRLLMKRNVKEQEPVHRKK
;
A
#
# COMPACT_ATOMS: atom_id res chain seq x y z
N MET A 1 -64.30 50.99 -68.51
CA MET A 1 -63.98 51.16 -67.07
C MET A 1 -62.82 50.25 -66.70
N LYS A 2 -61.86 50.79 -65.94
CA LYS A 2 -60.50 50.27 -65.70
C LYS A 2 -60.45 49.13 -64.65
N SER A 3 -59.34 48.37 -64.69
CA SER A 3 -58.63 47.74 -63.54
C SER A 3 -59.16 46.35 -63.10
N ARG A 4 -58.39 45.29 -62.81
CA ARG A 4 -56.93 45.05 -62.66
C ARG A 4 -56.66 43.52 -62.62
N ALA A 5 -55.51 43.12 -63.19
CA ALA A 5 -54.48 42.16 -62.69
C ALA A 5 -54.89 40.89 -61.88
N LYS A 6 -54.63 39.67 -62.37
CA LYS A 6 -53.38 38.84 -62.34
C LYS A 6 -53.28 37.85 -61.16
N HIS A 7 -53.09 36.58 -61.55
CA HIS A 7 -52.18 35.55 -61.01
C HIS A 7 -52.50 34.77 -59.72
N VAL A 8 -52.66 33.45 -59.92
CA VAL A 8 -52.00 32.29 -59.26
C VAL A 8 -51.84 32.32 -57.74
N MET A 9 -52.44 31.35 -57.03
CA MET A 9 -51.69 30.45 -56.13
C MET A 9 -52.55 29.30 -55.55
N ARG A 10 -52.10 28.07 -55.80
CA ARG A 10 -52.42 26.85 -55.04
C ARG A 10 -52.21 27.12 -53.55
N LYS A 11 -53.27 27.08 -52.72
CA LYS A 11 -53.12 26.99 -51.27
C LYS A 11 -53.13 25.53 -50.84
N ARG A 12 -51.90 25.06 -50.70
CA ARG A 12 -51.41 23.84 -50.07
C ARG A 12 -52.03 23.67 -48.68
N ILE A 13 -52.67 22.53 -48.44
CA ILE A 13 -53.04 22.06 -47.11
C ILE A 13 -51.75 21.66 -46.39
N TRP A 14 -51.25 22.51 -45.49
CA TRP A 14 -50.45 22.17 -44.29
C TRP A 14 -50.07 23.46 -43.58
N PRO A 15 -50.41 23.63 -42.29
CA PRO A 15 -49.50 23.19 -41.24
C PRO A 15 -50.23 22.63 -39.99
N ILE A 16 -49.46 22.11 -39.03
CA ILE A 16 -49.78 21.68 -37.63
C ILE A 16 -49.36 20.24 -37.28
N LEU A 17 -48.45 19.60 -38.04
CA LEU A 17 -47.85 18.31 -37.63
C LEU A 17 -46.32 18.28 -37.61
N VAL A 18 -45.68 19.40 -37.20
CA VAL A 18 -44.21 19.48 -37.02
C VAL A 18 -43.79 19.93 -35.60
N SER A 19 -44.70 20.40 -34.74
CA SER A 19 -44.30 20.96 -33.44
C SER A 19 -44.02 19.91 -32.35
N SER A 20 -44.65 18.73 -32.40
CA SER A 20 -44.44 17.68 -31.38
C SER A 20 -43.18 16.84 -31.63
N GLY A 21 -42.88 16.48 -32.88
CA GLY A 21 -41.67 15.73 -33.23
C GLY A 21 -40.38 16.52 -33.01
N SER A 22 -40.42 17.83 -33.24
CA SER A 22 -39.27 18.74 -33.03
C SER A 22 -38.96 18.93 -31.55
N ALA A 23 -39.97 19.04 -30.69
CA ALA A 23 -39.76 19.14 -29.24
C ALA A 23 -39.20 17.84 -28.63
N VAL A 24 -39.62 16.68 -29.15
CA VAL A 24 -39.07 15.37 -28.74
C VAL A 24 -37.64 15.19 -29.23
N LEU A 25 -37.31 15.58 -30.46
CA LEU A 25 -35.93 15.54 -30.98
C LEU A 25 -35.00 16.50 -30.23
N ILE A 26 -35.46 17.73 -29.95
CA ILE A 26 -34.71 18.69 -29.12
C ILE A 26 -34.53 18.13 -27.71
N GLY A 27 -35.58 17.57 -27.11
CA GLY A 27 -35.50 16.86 -25.82
C GLY A 27 -34.47 15.73 -25.84
N ILE A 28 -34.49 14.87 -26.86
CA ILE A 28 -33.53 13.77 -27.02
C ILE A 28 -32.09 14.30 -27.18
N THR A 29 -31.86 15.40 -27.90
CA THR A 29 -30.52 16.02 -28.00
C THR A 29 -30.04 16.65 -26.69
N TYR A 30 -30.94 17.04 -25.79
CA TYR A 30 -30.57 17.47 -24.43
C TYR A 30 -30.29 16.29 -23.49
N PHE A 31 -30.82 15.10 -23.78
CA PHE A 31 -30.64 13.88 -22.97
C PHE A 31 -29.53 12.95 -23.48
N ILE A 32 -29.11 13.06 -24.74
CA ILE A 32 -27.98 12.33 -25.31
C ILE A 32 -26.77 13.25 -25.29
N PRO A 33 -25.73 12.97 -24.48
CA PRO A 33 -24.50 13.73 -24.52
C PRO A 33 -23.93 13.77 -25.93
N SER A 34 -23.31 14.88 -26.33
CA SER A 34 -22.78 15.01 -27.68
C SER A 34 -21.75 13.90 -27.97
N ILE A 35 -21.56 13.56 -29.26
CA ILE A 35 -20.52 12.59 -29.67
C ILE A 35 -19.14 13.05 -29.16
N GLN A 36 -18.89 14.36 -29.14
CA GLN A 36 -17.68 14.94 -28.56
C GLN A 36 -17.58 14.65 -27.06
N ASP A 37 -18.64 14.89 -26.28
CA ASP A 37 -18.65 14.56 -24.84
C ASP A 37 -18.45 13.07 -24.58
N GLN A 38 -19.03 12.20 -25.42
CA GLN A 38 -18.84 10.76 -25.33
C GLN A 38 -17.39 10.35 -25.64
N TRP A 39 -16.78 10.98 -26.64
CA TRP A 39 -15.40 10.75 -27.03
C TRP A 39 -14.43 11.27 -25.97
N ASP A 40 -14.68 12.45 -25.41
CA ASP A 40 -13.89 13.04 -24.33
C ASP A 40 -13.99 12.20 -23.05
N ARG A 41 -15.19 11.74 -22.66
CA ARG A 41 -15.35 10.78 -21.56
C ARG A 41 -14.63 9.46 -21.81
N TYR A 42 -14.61 8.97 -23.05
CA TYR A 42 -13.89 7.76 -23.40
C TYR A 42 -12.37 7.96 -23.27
N GLN A 43 -11.81 9.05 -23.82
CA GLN A 43 -10.38 9.34 -23.71
C GLN A 43 -9.96 9.55 -22.26
N SER A 44 -10.75 10.30 -21.48
CA SER A 44 -10.53 10.49 -20.04
C SER A 44 -10.53 9.15 -19.30
N ARG A 45 -11.48 8.25 -19.60
CA ARG A 45 -11.50 6.90 -19.02
C ARG A 45 -10.23 6.12 -19.35
N GLN A 46 -9.75 6.16 -20.59
CA GLN A 46 -8.51 5.47 -20.98
C GLN A 46 -7.28 6.00 -20.21
N ILE A 47 -7.20 7.31 -20.02
CA ILE A 47 -6.12 7.93 -19.25
C ILE A 47 -6.18 7.51 -17.78
N ILE A 48 -7.38 7.50 -17.18
CA ILE A 48 -7.58 7.05 -15.80
C ILE A 48 -7.15 5.60 -15.64
N GLU A 49 -7.60 4.69 -16.52
CA GLU A 49 -7.24 3.27 -16.44
C GLU A 49 -5.72 3.05 -16.58
N ARG A 50 -5.04 3.80 -17.45
CA ARG A 50 -3.57 3.74 -17.55
C ARG A 50 -2.87 4.13 -16.24
N TYR A 51 -3.35 5.16 -15.54
CA TYR A 51 -2.80 5.51 -14.24
C TYR A 51 -3.12 4.45 -13.16
N VAL A 52 -4.30 3.82 -13.23
CA VAL A 52 -4.65 2.69 -12.34
C VAL A 52 -3.75 1.49 -12.61
N GLU A 53 -3.50 1.14 -13.86
CA GLU A 53 -2.57 0.07 -14.26
C GLU A 53 -1.16 0.35 -13.75
N LEU A 54 -0.65 1.56 -14.00
CA LEU A 54 0.65 2.00 -13.51
C LEU A 54 0.74 1.90 -11.98
N GLY A 55 -0.31 2.32 -11.26
CA GLY A 55 -0.35 2.19 -9.79
C GLY A 55 -0.36 0.74 -9.32
N ASN A 56 -1.03 -0.16 -10.06
CA ASN A 56 -1.02 -1.59 -9.75
C ASN A 56 0.37 -2.20 -9.98
N ASP A 57 1.07 -1.78 -11.03
CA ASP A 57 2.42 -2.26 -11.33
C ASP A 57 3.42 -1.79 -10.28
N PHE A 58 3.39 -0.51 -9.90
CA PHE A 58 4.19 -0.03 -8.77
C PHE A 58 3.88 -0.74 -7.45
N SER A 59 2.61 -1.08 -7.21
CA SER A 59 2.23 -1.83 -6.00
C SER A 59 2.78 -3.26 -5.99
N LYS A 60 2.89 -3.92 -7.15
CA LYS A 60 3.54 -5.24 -7.26
C LYS A 60 5.05 -5.16 -7.03
N GLU A 61 5.65 -4.03 -7.38
CA GLU A 61 7.06 -3.72 -7.13
C GLU A 61 7.30 -3.18 -5.70
N GLU A 62 6.26 -3.19 -4.84
CA GLU A 62 6.28 -2.65 -3.47
C GLU A 62 6.66 -1.15 -3.39
N ASN A 63 6.61 -0.45 -4.53
CA ASN A 63 6.82 1.00 -4.61
C ASN A 63 5.51 1.73 -4.31
N TYR A 64 5.09 1.64 -3.05
CA TYR A 64 3.80 2.16 -2.60
C TYR A 64 3.66 3.68 -2.71
N VAL A 65 4.77 4.42 -2.64
CA VAL A 65 4.79 5.88 -2.86
C VAL A 65 4.38 6.21 -4.29
N MET A 66 5.04 5.58 -5.28
CA MET A 66 4.71 5.79 -6.70
C MET A 66 3.32 5.25 -7.03
N ALA A 67 2.92 4.13 -6.42
CA ALA A 67 1.57 3.60 -6.56
C ALA A 67 0.52 4.59 -6.06
N GLN A 68 0.70 5.15 -4.86
CA GLN A 68 -0.21 6.14 -4.29
C GLN A 68 -0.29 7.39 -5.17
N GLN A 69 0.83 7.86 -5.73
CA GLN A 69 0.84 9.01 -6.66
C GLN A 69 0.06 8.70 -7.95
N ALA A 70 0.27 7.53 -8.55
CA ALA A 70 -0.45 7.09 -9.73
C ALA A 70 -1.97 6.99 -9.47
N TYR A 71 -2.37 6.39 -8.35
CA TYR A 71 -3.78 6.32 -7.96
C TYR A 71 -4.37 7.68 -7.62
N SER A 72 -3.60 8.59 -7.00
CA SER A 72 -4.02 9.97 -6.74
C SER A 72 -4.33 10.68 -8.06
N ARG A 73 -3.47 10.50 -9.07
CA ARG A 73 -3.68 11.09 -10.38
C ARG A 73 -4.91 10.50 -11.10
N ALA A 74 -5.10 9.19 -11.02
CA ALA A 74 -6.29 8.53 -11.54
C ALA A 74 -7.58 9.03 -10.84
N PHE A 75 -7.52 9.23 -9.53
CA PHE A 75 -8.65 9.70 -8.72
C PHE A 75 -9.02 11.15 -9.04
N GLU A 76 -8.04 12.04 -9.17
CA GLU A 76 -8.23 13.44 -9.55
C GLU A 76 -8.88 13.60 -10.93
N LEU A 77 -8.53 12.72 -11.87
CA LEU A 77 -9.06 12.73 -13.24
C LEU A 77 -10.45 12.09 -13.33
N SER A 78 -10.88 11.34 -12.32
CA SER A 78 -12.18 10.69 -12.28
C SER A 78 -13.29 11.70 -11.95
N GLU A 79 -14.16 11.99 -12.92
CA GLU A 79 -15.30 12.93 -12.77
C GLU A 79 -16.16 12.65 -11.52
N GLU A 80 -16.38 11.38 -11.16
CA GLU A 80 -17.19 10.97 -10.01
C GLU A 80 -16.39 10.61 -8.75
N LYS A 81 -15.07 10.87 -8.72
CA LYS A 81 -14.20 10.44 -7.62
C LYS A 81 -14.41 8.96 -7.25
N ARG A 82 -14.14 8.11 -8.24
CA ARG A 82 -14.30 6.65 -8.18
C ARG A 82 -13.78 6.04 -6.89
N LEU A 83 -14.70 5.43 -6.16
CA LEU A 83 -14.45 4.80 -4.86
C LEU A 83 -13.43 3.65 -4.95
N ASP A 84 -13.45 2.88 -6.05
CA ASP A 84 -12.51 1.77 -6.27
C ASP A 84 -11.06 2.25 -6.39
N ILE A 85 -10.84 3.42 -7.01
CA ILE A 85 -9.51 4.05 -7.12
C ILE A 85 -9.08 4.59 -5.76
N GLU A 86 -10.01 5.18 -5.01
CA GLU A 86 -9.74 5.70 -3.67
C GLU A 86 -9.28 4.60 -2.71
N ILE A 87 -9.96 3.44 -2.73
CA ILE A 87 -9.57 2.27 -1.92
C ILE A 87 -8.15 1.82 -2.27
N LYS A 88 -7.81 1.75 -3.56
CA LYS A 88 -6.44 1.41 -4.00
C LYS A 88 -5.40 2.42 -3.53
N ARG A 89 -5.72 3.71 -3.63
CA ARG A 89 -4.86 4.80 -3.13
C ARG A 89 -4.61 4.69 -1.63
N MET A 90 -5.67 4.51 -0.85
CA MET A 90 -5.57 4.35 0.61
C MET A 90 -4.81 3.08 0.99
N ARG A 91 -5.00 1.98 0.25
CA ARG A 91 -4.22 0.77 0.48
C ARG A 91 -2.73 0.98 0.23
N ALA A 92 -2.36 1.63 -0.87
CA ALA A 92 -0.97 1.98 -1.13
C ALA A 92 -0.39 2.83 0.01
N LYS A 93 -1.13 3.85 0.47
CA LYS A 93 -0.75 4.68 1.62
C LYS A 93 -0.55 3.87 2.90
N VAL A 94 -1.43 2.91 3.18
CA VAL A 94 -1.30 2.01 4.35
C VAL A 94 -0.10 1.08 4.19
N ASN A 95 0.10 0.47 3.03
CA ASN A 95 1.22 -0.45 2.82
C ASN A 95 2.58 0.24 2.85
N GLN A 96 2.65 1.54 2.56
CA GLN A 96 3.85 2.35 2.74
C GLN A 96 4.40 2.28 4.19
N ILE A 97 3.51 2.16 5.18
CA ILE A 97 3.87 2.09 6.61
C ILE A 97 4.78 0.91 6.90
N TYR A 98 4.57 -0.22 6.21
CA TYR A 98 5.42 -1.38 6.45
C TYR A 98 6.87 -1.07 6.13
N VAL A 99 7.10 -0.45 4.98
CA VAL A 99 8.44 0.00 4.56
C VAL A 99 8.97 1.05 5.53
N ASP A 100 8.15 2.00 5.96
CA ASP A 100 8.60 3.12 6.81
C ASP A 100 8.90 2.69 8.26
N LEU A 101 7.98 1.98 8.92
CA LEU A 101 8.16 1.52 10.31
C LEU A 101 9.27 0.50 10.43
N ALA A 102 9.55 -0.25 9.36
CA ALA A 102 10.59 -1.25 9.36
C ALA A 102 11.99 -0.68 9.66
N TYR A 103 12.23 0.58 9.26
CA TYR A 103 13.47 1.32 9.45
C TYR A 103 13.35 2.44 10.51
N GLY A 104 12.32 2.41 11.35
CA GLY A 104 12.09 3.42 12.39
C GLY A 104 11.68 4.80 11.84
N VAL A 105 11.20 4.86 10.60
CA VAL A 105 10.65 6.07 9.99
C VAL A 105 9.27 6.32 10.58
N GLN A 106 8.98 7.57 10.93
CA GLN A 106 7.65 7.95 11.39
C GLN A 106 6.63 7.70 10.26
N PRO A 107 5.45 7.12 10.56
CA PRO A 107 4.41 6.98 9.56
C PRO A 107 4.06 8.38 8.99
N PRO A 108 3.65 8.48 7.72
CA PRO A 108 3.37 9.78 7.10
C PRO A 108 2.36 10.59 7.93
N ASP A 109 2.61 11.89 8.15
CA ASP A 109 1.70 12.78 8.92
C ASP A 109 0.25 12.75 8.40
N SER A 110 0.08 12.49 7.11
CA SER A 110 -1.23 12.39 6.47
C SER A 110 -2.02 11.15 6.86
N LEU A 111 -1.38 10.12 7.43
CA LEU A 111 -1.99 8.84 7.77
C LEU A 111 -2.57 8.87 9.19
N ALA A 112 -3.84 8.52 9.29
CA ALA A 112 -4.57 8.48 10.55
C ALA A 112 -5.23 7.12 10.79
N GLU A 113 -5.54 6.84 12.05
CA GLU A 113 -6.27 5.64 12.50
C GLU A 113 -7.58 5.42 11.71
N ILE A 114 -8.25 6.51 11.30
CA ILE A 114 -9.48 6.46 10.49
C ILE A 114 -9.27 5.85 9.09
N ASP A 115 -8.07 5.95 8.51
CA ASP A 115 -7.78 5.39 7.19
C ASP A 115 -7.88 3.85 7.22
N PHE A 116 -7.35 3.22 8.29
CA PHE A 116 -7.46 1.78 8.49
C PHE A 116 -8.89 1.35 8.77
N GLN A 117 -9.59 2.08 9.65
CA GLN A 117 -10.98 1.78 9.98
C GLN A 117 -11.88 1.89 8.75
N TYR A 118 -11.66 2.89 7.91
CA TYR A 118 -12.35 3.04 6.64
C TYR A 118 -12.11 1.83 5.73
N LEU A 119 -10.86 1.43 5.51
CA LEU A 119 -10.56 0.27 4.68
C LEU A 119 -11.20 -1.00 5.24
N LEU A 120 -11.09 -1.25 6.55
CA LEU A 120 -11.68 -2.41 7.21
C LEU A 120 -13.21 -2.44 7.16
N HIS A 121 -13.86 -1.28 7.03
CA HIS A 121 -15.31 -1.15 6.84
C HIS A 121 -15.73 -1.47 5.41
N MET A 122 -14.88 -1.16 4.42
CA MET A 122 -15.14 -1.43 3.01
C MET A 122 -14.99 -2.90 2.63
N LEU A 123 -14.25 -3.69 3.41
CA LEU A 123 -14.02 -5.11 3.16
C LEU A 123 -15.18 -5.98 3.65
N ASP A 124 -15.54 -6.98 2.84
CA ASP A 124 -16.49 -8.01 3.25
C ASP A 124 -15.81 -8.97 4.23
N GLN A 125 -16.45 -9.18 5.38
CA GLN A 125 -15.88 -9.99 6.49
C GLN A 125 -15.58 -11.43 6.09
N GLU A 126 -16.34 -12.01 5.16
CA GLU A 126 -16.23 -13.42 4.81
C GLU A 126 -15.41 -13.65 3.54
N LYS A 127 -15.54 -12.77 2.55
CA LYS A 127 -14.86 -12.91 1.25
C LYS A 127 -13.42 -12.40 1.28
N ASP A 128 -13.14 -11.38 2.07
CA ASP A 128 -11.87 -10.65 2.01
C ASP A 128 -10.98 -10.94 3.23
N LYS A 129 -11.07 -12.14 3.82
CA LYS A 129 -10.37 -12.49 5.08
C LYS A 129 -8.86 -12.27 5.03
N MET A 130 -8.21 -12.65 3.92
CA MET A 130 -6.76 -12.50 3.76
C MET A 130 -6.37 -11.03 3.69
N GLU A 131 -7.09 -10.26 2.88
CA GLU A 131 -6.88 -8.82 2.73
C GLU A 131 -7.16 -8.06 4.02
N ARG A 132 -8.20 -8.47 4.75
CA ARG A 132 -8.50 -7.96 6.09
C ARG A 132 -7.35 -8.24 7.05
N ALA A 133 -6.77 -9.44 7.02
CA ALA A 133 -5.63 -9.79 7.86
C ALA A 133 -4.41 -8.90 7.58
N GLU A 134 -4.14 -8.60 6.31
CA GLU A 134 -3.07 -7.68 5.91
C GLU A 134 -3.28 -6.28 6.48
N ILE A 135 -4.48 -5.71 6.33
CA ILE A 135 -4.78 -4.37 6.85
C ILE A 135 -4.72 -4.34 8.37
N ILE A 136 -5.24 -5.35 9.06
CA ILE A 136 -5.15 -5.47 10.53
C ILE A 136 -3.68 -5.59 10.95
N THR A 137 -2.85 -6.34 10.21
CA THR A 137 -1.42 -6.46 10.49
C THR A 137 -0.75 -5.10 10.46
N THR A 138 -0.92 -4.35 9.37
CA THR A 138 -0.33 -3.01 9.25
C THR A 138 -0.89 -2.02 10.26
N TYR A 139 -2.19 -2.09 10.54
CA TYR A 139 -2.83 -1.26 11.56
C TYR A 139 -2.28 -1.57 12.97
N SER A 140 -2.02 -2.84 13.28
CA SER A 140 -1.44 -3.23 14.57
C SER A 140 -0.03 -2.67 14.77
N LEU A 141 0.80 -2.63 13.72
CA LEU A 141 2.10 -1.97 13.76
C LEU A 141 1.96 -0.46 14.03
N TYR A 142 1.04 0.20 13.33
CA TYR A 142 0.74 1.61 13.56
C TYR A 142 0.30 1.88 15.01
N VAL A 143 -0.58 1.05 15.57
CA VAL A 143 -1.04 1.17 16.97
C VAL A 143 0.10 0.91 17.96
N SER A 144 1.01 -0.03 17.68
CA SER A 144 2.22 -0.25 18.47
C SER A 144 3.09 1.00 18.51
N HIS A 145 3.30 1.62 17.35
CA HIS A 145 4.05 2.86 17.21
C HIS A 145 3.43 4.01 18.02
N LEU A 146 2.09 4.08 18.12
CA LEU A 146 1.35 4.99 19.01
C LEU A 146 1.45 4.66 20.51
N LYS A 147 2.37 3.75 20.91
CA LYS A 147 2.60 3.31 22.29
C LYS A 147 1.39 2.63 22.94
N ARG A 148 0.60 1.91 22.13
CA ARG A 148 -0.54 1.06 22.56
C ARG A 148 -0.27 -0.43 22.30
N PRO A 149 0.80 -1.04 22.85
CA PRO A 149 1.24 -2.40 22.48
C PRO A 149 0.23 -3.50 22.85
N ALA A 150 -0.55 -3.34 23.92
CA ALA A 150 -1.55 -4.33 24.32
C ALA A 150 -2.70 -4.46 23.30
N GLU A 151 -3.06 -3.34 22.67
CA GLU A 151 -4.08 -3.31 21.63
C GLU A 151 -3.53 -3.85 20.32
N ALA A 152 -2.30 -3.45 19.95
CA ALA A 152 -1.57 -4.01 18.83
C ALA A 152 -1.45 -5.55 18.92
N GLU A 153 -1.14 -6.09 20.11
CA GLU A 153 -1.08 -7.53 20.34
C GLU A 153 -2.43 -8.22 20.09
N LYS A 154 -3.54 -7.62 20.54
CA LYS A 154 -4.87 -8.18 20.28
C LYS A 154 -5.16 -8.22 18.77
N MET A 155 -4.85 -7.14 18.07
CA MET A 155 -5.09 -7.00 16.64
C MET A 155 -4.23 -7.97 15.82
N ILE A 156 -2.93 -8.08 16.12
CA ILE A 156 -2.06 -8.99 15.37
C ILE A 156 -2.46 -10.46 15.59
N ARG A 157 -2.99 -10.82 16.76
CA ARG A 157 -3.55 -12.16 17.00
C ARG A 157 -4.80 -12.41 16.15
N GLU A 158 -5.69 -11.42 16.01
CA GLU A 158 -6.82 -11.50 15.08
C GLU A 158 -6.35 -11.69 13.64
N ALA A 159 -5.33 -10.96 13.19
CA ALA A 159 -4.76 -11.14 11.85
C ALA A 159 -4.21 -12.56 11.64
N ILE A 160 -3.53 -13.13 12.64
CA ILE A 160 -3.02 -14.51 12.59
C ILE A 160 -4.17 -15.53 12.50
N GLU A 161 -5.28 -15.31 13.20
CA GLU A 161 -6.45 -16.19 13.09
C GLU A 161 -7.07 -16.16 11.69
N LEU A 162 -7.09 -14.98 11.05
CA LEU A 162 -7.62 -14.80 9.71
C LEU A 162 -6.69 -15.36 8.61
N ASN A 163 -5.37 -15.19 8.78
CA ASN A 163 -4.36 -15.69 7.85
C ASN A 163 -3.12 -16.22 8.61
N PRO A 164 -3.16 -17.48 9.06
CA PRO A 164 -2.08 -18.05 9.88
C PRO A 164 -0.82 -18.36 9.09
N ASN A 165 -0.85 -18.27 7.76
CA ASN A 165 0.22 -18.68 6.86
C ASN A 165 0.96 -17.50 6.23
N ASN A 166 0.82 -16.29 6.78
CA ASN A 166 1.52 -15.11 6.30
C ASN A 166 2.80 -14.81 7.12
N PRO A 167 4.02 -14.95 6.56
CA PRO A 167 5.26 -14.66 7.28
C PRO A 167 5.34 -13.20 7.76
N PHE A 168 4.81 -12.27 6.97
CA PHE A 168 4.74 -10.84 7.29
C PHE A 168 4.01 -10.56 8.62
N THR A 169 2.93 -11.28 8.89
CA THR A 169 2.17 -11.14 10.13
C THR A 169 2.99 -11.60 11.34
N TYR A 170 3.86 -12.59 11.19
CA TYR A 170 4.76 -13.02 12.27
C TYR A 170 5.96 -12.09 12.46
N VAL A 171 6.49 -11.50 11.39
CA VAL A 171 7.46 -10.40 11.50
C VAL A 171 6.84 -9.27 12.32
N SER A 172 5.64 -8.84 11.95
CA SER A 172 4.91 -7.77 12.64
C SER A 172 4.62 -8.10 14.11
N LEU A 173 4.23 -9.34 14.41
CA LEU A 173 4.10 -9.82 15.80
C LEU A 173 5.44 -9.68 16.54
N GLY A 174 6.54 -10.07 15.90
CA GLY A 174 7.87 -9.94 16.48
C GLY A 174 8.22 -8.51 16.84
N THR A 175 7.95 -7.56 15.92
CA THR A 175 8.17 -6.13 16.13
C THR A 175 7.33 -5.61 17.30
N ILE A 176 6.04 -5.96 17.36
CA ILE A 176 5.14 -5.56 18.46
C ILE A 176 5.62 -6.12 19.80
N MET A 177 6.05 -7.38 19.84
CA MET A 177 6.58 -7.99 21.07
C MET A 177 7.90 -7.34 21.50
N TYR A 178 8.74 -6.98 20.52
CA TYR A 178 10.00 -6.29 20.76
C TYR A 178 9.77 -4.91 21.38
N ASP A 179 8.87 -4.11 20.79
CA ASP A 179 8.46 -2.79 21.30
C ASP A 179 7.87 -2.88 22.73
N ALA A 180 7.18 -3.98 23.02
CA ALA A 180 6.66 -4.28 24.36
C ALA A 180 7.74 -4.79 25.35
N GLY A 181 9.00 -4.91 24.94
CA GLY A 181 10.11 -5.42 25.75
C GLY A 181 10.14 -6.95 25.92
N ARG A 182 9.25 -7.68 25.24
CA ARG A 182 9.10 -9.15 25.30
C ARG A 182 10.03 -9.84 24.30
N LYS A 183 11.33 -9.60 24.46
CA LYS A 183 12.40 -10.02 23.52
C LYS A 183 12.39 -11.51 23.16
N ARG A 184 12.07 -12.41 24.09
CA ARG A 184 12.00 -13.86 23.80
C ARG A 184 10.86 -14.22 22.85
N GLU A 185 9.71 -13.57 23.00
CA GLU A 185 8.55 -13.81 22.15
C GLU A 185 8.75 -13.18 20.78
N ALA A 186 9.43 -12.03 20.72
CA ALA A 186 9.89 -11.43 19.47
C ALA A 186 10.77 -12.41 18.68
N GLN A 187 11.77 -13.01 19.33
CA GLN A 187 12.65 -14.01 18.71
C GLN A 187 11.85 -15.16 18.10
N GLN A 188 10.92 -15.74 18.87
CA GLN A 188 10.09 -16.87 18.40
C GLN A 188 9.22 -16.49 17.21
N ALA A 189 8.70 -15.26 17.18
CA ALA A 189 7.90 -14.78 16.07
C ALA A 189 8.74 -14.61 14.79
N TYR A 190 9.94 -14.03 14.89
CA TYR A 190 10.86 -13.92 13.75
C TYR A 190 11.33 -15.29 13.26
N GLU A 191 11.69 -16.21 14.15
CA GLU A 191 12.05 -17.58 13.79
C GLU A 191 10.90 -18.31 13.09
N LYS A 192 9.66 -18.06 13.51
CA LYS A 192 8.47 -18.61 12.84
C LYS A 192 8.28 -18.01 11.44
N ALA A 193 8.48 -16.71 11.27
CA ALA A 193 8.46 -16.09 9.94
C ALA A 193 9.51 -16.71 9.01
N ILE A 194 10.76 -16.89 9.48
CA ILE A 194 11.85 -17.54 8.72
C ILE A 194 11.50 -18.99 8.37
N ALA A 195 10.88 -19.73 9.29
CA ALA A 195 10.47 -21.11 9.02
C ALA A 195 9.41 -21.21 7.92
N MET A 196 8.59 -20.17 7.76
CA MET A 196 7.55 -20.08 6.73
C MET A 196 8.11 -19.58 5.40
N ASP A 197 8.98 -18.58 5.46
CA ASP A 197 9.70 -18.03 4.31
C ASP A 197 11.18 -17.80 4.67
N PRO A 198 12.07 -18.74 4.28
CA PRO A 198 13.51 -18.59 4.50
C PRO A 198 14.18 -17.48 3.70
N HIS A 199 13.47 -16.83 2.77
CA HIS A 199 13.97 -15.69 1.99
C HIS A 199 13.34 -14.37 2.46
N ASN A 200 12.73 -14.35 3.65
CA ASN A 200 12.16 -13.14 4.21
C ASN A 200 13.28 -12.25 4.79
N PHE A 201 13.59 -11.16 4.08
CA PHE A 201 14.61 -10.19 4.48
C PHE A 201 14.38 -9.66 5.90
N ASP A 202 13.17 -9.15 6.17
CA ASP A 202 12.84 -8.47 7.42
C ASP A 202 12.97 -9.39 8.63
N ALA A 203 12.56 -10.66 8.51
CA ALA A 203 12.67 -11.63 9.59
C ALA A 203 14.14 -11.89 9.97
N HIS A 204 15.03 -12.03 8.97
CA HIS A 204 16.47 -12.17 9.21
C HIS A 204 17.07 -10.89 9.80
N TYR A 205 16.71 -9.73 9.24
CA TYR A 205 17.18 -8.43 9.69
C TYR A 205 16.81 -8.16 11.17
N TYR A 206 15.55 -8.32 11.57
CA TYR A 206 15.15 -8.08 12.96
C TYR A 206 15.69 -9.12 13.93
N LEU A 207 15.81 -10.37 13.51
CA LEU A 207 16.44 -11.40 14.34
C LEU A 207 17.92 -11.07 14.59
N ALA A 208 18.62 -10.57 13.57
CA ALA A 208 20.00 -10.12 13.68
C ALA A 208 20.16 -8.96 14.67
N HIS A 209 19.30 -7.93 14.54
CA HIS A 209 19.24 -6.81 15.48
C HIS A 209 19.00 -7.27 16.92
N LEU A 210 18.02 -8.17 17.11
CA LEU A 210 17.72 -8.74 18.41
C LEU A 210 18.89 -9.51 19.02
N PHE A 211 19.64 -10.28 18.23
CA PHE A 211 20.85 -10.96 18.70
C PHE A 211 21.98 -9.98 19.02
N ASN A 212 22.14 -8.92 18.23
CA ASN A 212 23.14 -7.89 18.47
C ASN A 212 22.90 -7.20 19.83
N GLU A 213 21.64 -6.85 20.13
CA GLU A 213 21.26 -6.31 21.44
C GLU A 213 21.48 -7.28 22.61
N GLN A 214 21.40 -8.58 22.36
CA GLN A 214 21.71 -9.62 23.34
C GLN A 214 23.22 -9.90 23.45
N HIS A 215 24.06 -9.12 22.75
CA HIS A 215 25.52 -9.32 22.63
C HIS A 215 25.92 -10.68 22.03
N LYS A 216 25.01 -11.34 21.32
CA LYS A 216 25.25 -12.59 20.57
C LYS A 216 25.78 -12.25 19.18
N MET A 217 27.01 -11.73 19.16
CA MET A 217 27.63 -11.17 17.95
C MET A 217 27.75 -12.16 16.79
N THR A 218 28.04 -13.43 17.09
CA THR A 218 28.20 -14.47 16.05
C THR A 218 26.86 -14.76 15.37
N GLU A 219 25.81 -14.97 16.16
CA GLU A 219 24.45 -15.21 15.66
C GLU A 219 23.91 -13.99 14.89
N ALA A 220 24.15 -12.78 15.42
CA ALA A 220 23.77 -11.55 14.73
C ALA A 220 24.46 -11.42 13.35
N ALA A 221 25.77 -11.70 13.27
CA ALA A 221 26.50 -11.65 12.01
C ALA A 221 25.95 -12.63 10.96
N ILE A 222 25.61 -13.86 11.38
CA ILE A 222 25.02 -14.88 10.49
C ILE A 222 23.69 -14.40 9.92
N GLU A 223 22.81 -13.84 10.75
CA GLU A 223 21.50 -13.39 10.30
C GLU A 223 21.61 -12.13 9.41
N PHE A 224 22.52 -11.18 9.70
CA PHE A 224 22.79 -10.07 8.78
C PHE A 224 23.38 -10.54 7.44
N GLU A 225 24.25 -11.54 7.43
CA GLU A 225 24.77 -12.12 6.19
C GLU A 225 23.66 -12.74 5.34
N LYS A 226 22.66 -13.38 5.95
CA LYS A 226 21.48 -13.90 5.24
C LYS A 226 20.60 -12.76 4.70
N ALA A 227 20.35 -11.72 5.50
CA ALA A 227 19.60 -10.55 5.05
C ALA A 227 20.27 -9.91 3.82
N ILE A 228 21.59 -9.71 3.84
CA ILE A 228 22.38 -9.18 2.72
C ILE A 228 22.35 -10.10 1.49
N ALA A 229 22.29 -11.42 1.70
CA ALA A 229 22.18 -12.37 0.59
C ALA A 229 20.82 -12.28 -0.12
N ILE A 230 19.78 -11.83 0.59
CA ILE A 230 18.43 -11.61 0.05
C ILE A 230 18.35 -10.23 -0.61
N ASP A 231 18.73 -9.17 0.12
CA ASP A 231 18.86 -7.81 -0.41
C ASP A 231 20.29 -7.29 -0.22
N SER A 232 21.06 -7.39 -1.30
CA SER A 232 22.46 -6.93 -1.30
C SER A 232 22.63 -5.41 -1.24
N THR A 233 21.54 -4.65 -1.40
CA THR A 233 21.57 -3.18 -1.47
C THR A 233 21.24 -2.51 -0.14
N ASP A 234 20.77 -3.25 0.86
CA ASP A 234 20.44 -2.68 2.17
C ASP A 234 21.69 -2.19 2.91
N ALA A 235 21.79 -0.87 3.04
CA ALA A 235 22.94 -0.22 3.63
C ALA A 235 23.06 -0.45 5.15
N ASP A 236 21.94 -0.58 5.87
CA ASP A 236 21.99 -0.78 7.33
C ASP A 236 22.58 -2.16 7.65
N SER A 237 22.11 -3.23 7.01
CA SER A 237 22.65 -4.58 7.22
C SER A 237 24.16 -4.65 7.00
N HIS A 238 24.69 -4.01 5.96
CA HIS A 238 26.13 -3.92 5.73
C HIS A 238 26.86 -3.18 6.86
N GLN A 239 26.31 -2.03 7.30
CA GLN A 239 26.89 -1.25 8.39
C GLN A 239 26.89 -2.01 9.72
N GLN A 240 25.79 -2.69 10.06
CA GLN A 240 25.68 -3.49 11.27
C GLN A 240 26.67 -4.66 11.25
N LEU A 241 26.75 -5.39 10.13
CA LEU A 241 27.68 -6.50 9.97
C LEU A 241 29.15 -6.06 10.09
N ASP A 242 29.52 -4.95 9.48
CA ASP A 242 30.88 -4.40 9.57
C ASP A 242 31.22 -3.96 10.99
N SER A 243 30.27 -3.33 11.70
CA SER A 243 30.41 -2.97 13.10
C SER A 243 30.65 -4.19 13.98
N ILE A 244 29.84 -5.24 13.80
CA ILE A 244 29.99 -6.51 14.54
C ILE A 244 31.35 -7.15 14.26
N ARG A 245 31.78 -7.21 12.99
CA ARG A 245 33.10 -7.77 12.60
C ARG A 245 34.25 -6.99 13.21
N LEU A 246 34.16 -5.66 13.31
CA LEU A 246 35.17 -4.83 13.95
C LEU A 246 35.26 -5.13 15.46
N LEU A 247 34.12 -5.23 16.13
CA LEU A 247 34.04 -5.57 17.57
C LEU A 247 34.59 -6.96 17.85
N MET A 248 34.24 -7.96 17.03
CA MET A 248 34.79 -9.31 17.17
C MET A 248 36.31 -9.34 16.99
N LYS A 249 36.86 -8.65 15.96
CA LYS A 249 38.31 -8.53 15.75
C LYS A 249 39.02 -7.85 16.94
N ARG A 250 38.39 -6.85 17.54
CA ARG A 250 38.93 -6.16 18.72
C ARG A 250 38.96 -7.09 19.93
N ASN A 251 37.87 -7.82 20.20
CA ASN A 251 37.81 -8.77 21.31
C ASN A 251 38.87 -9.87 21.18
N VAL A 252 39.13 -10.36 19.97
CA VAL A 252 40.21 -11.34 19.73
C VAL A 252 41.59 -10.76 20.04
N LYS A 253 41.87 -9.51 19.62
CA LYS A 253 43.16 -8.84 19.91
C LYS A 253 43.36 -8.53 21.39
N GLU A 254 42.30 -8.21 22.12
CA GLU A 254 42.37 -7.98 23.57
C GLU A 254 42.57 -9.28 24.36
N GLN A 255 42.19 -10.43 23.78
CA GLN A 255 42.41 -11.76 24.35
C GLN A 255 43.76 -12.38 23.97
N GLU A 256 44.49 -11.83 22.98
CA GLU A 256 45.87 -12.23 22.70
C GLU A 256 46.80 -11.69 23.80
N PRO A 257 47.50 -12.55 24.57
CA PRO A 257 48.37 -12.08 25.63
C PRO A 257 49.48 -11.21 25.05
N VAL A 258 49.70 -10.03 25.66
CA VAL A 258 50.80 -9.10 25.38
C VAL A 258 52.13 -9.74 25.80
N HIS A 259 52.53 -10.83 25.15
CA HIS A 259 53.79 -11.52 25.40
C HIS A 259 54.47 -11.79 24.07
N ARG A 260 55.24 -10.80 23.62
CA ARG A 260 56.58 -11.00 23.05
C ARG A 260 57.17 -9.64 22.68
N LYS A 261 58.04 -9.15 23.56
CA LYS A 261 59.44 -8.82 23.23
C LYS A 261 60.19 -8.74 24.55
N LYS A 262 61.01 -9.77 24.79
CA LYS A 262 62.14 -9.72 25.73
C LYS A 262 63.20 -8.79 25.15
#